data_AF-A0A0A0LHQ8-F1
#
_entry.id   AF-A0A0A0LHQ8-F1
#
_cell.length_a   1.000
_cell.length_b   1.000
_cell.length_c   1.000
_cell.angle_alpha   90.00
_cell.angle_beta   90.00
_cell.angle_gamma   90.00
#
_symmetry.space_group_name_H-M   'P 1'
#
loop_
_entity.id
_entity.type
_entity.pdbx_description
1 polymer ?
#
loop_
_entity_poly.entity_id
_entity_poly.type
_entity_poly.pdbx_seq_one_letter_code
_entity_poly.pdbx_strand_id
1 'polypeptide(L)'
;MGFSTNHCAFDGLSFKQFLDNFAALADNKPLVVTPCHDRRLLTARSPPRVTFPHHELLKIDTPLPSPDSSNTSVFEATPQDLDFKIFKLSGTDIATLKQKAQPLTTSKQDDGHGGKKLRITGFNVVTALVWRCKALSFEAKDNYERQSTLLYAVDIRSRMDPPLPTSYCGNAVLTVYATAKCKELKDGPFSRVVEMVSEAATRMTDEYARSAIDWGELYKGFPNGEFLVSSWWRLGLEDVEYPWGKPRSSCPVVNHRKDIILLFPDINESEKTNSGLNILVALPETQMVKFQTLFKEFMA
;
A
#
# COMPACT_ATOMS: atom_id res chain seq x y z
N MET A 1 23.79 4.36 4.09
CA MET A 1 23.87 3.25 3.10
C MET A 1 22.75 3.43 2.11
N GLY A 2 23.02 3.25 0.81
CA GLY A 2 22.00 3.29 -0.25
C GLY A 2 21.81 1.91 -0.84
N PHE A 3 20.57 1.54 -1.14
CA PHE A 3 20.22 0.25 -1.74
C PHE A 3 19.39 0.47 -3.00
N SER A 4 19.77 -0.22 -4.08
CA SER A 4 18.93 -0.36 -5.27
C SER A 4 18.66 -1.85 -5.45
N THR A 5 17.40 -2.20 -5.65
CA THR A 5 16.95 -3.60 -5.67
C THR A 5 16.00 -3.84 -6.83
N ASN A 6 16.01 -5.07 -7.36
CA ASN A 6 15.00 -5.50 -8.32
C ASN A 6 13.81 -6.07 -7.55
N HIS A 7 12.66 -5.38 -7.60
CA HIS A 7 11.46 -5.76 -6.85
C HIS A 7 10.86 -7.11 -7.30
N CYS A 8 11.23 -7.65 -8.46
CA CYS A 8 10.86 -9.02 -8.85
C CYS A 8 11.49 -10.09 -7.93
N ALA A 9 12.62 -9.75 -7.30
CA ALA A 9 13.33 -10.68 -6.43
C ALA A 9 12.62 -10.84 -5.07
N PHE A 10 12.18 -9.75 -4.44
CA PHE A 10 11.64 -9.78 -3.09
C PHE A 10 10.78 -8.55 -2.76
N ASP A 11 9.89 -8.71 -1.78
CA ASP A 11 9.12 -7.61 -1.19
C ASP A 11 9.87 -6.91 -0.03
N GLY A 12 9.24 -5.88 0.54
CA GLY A 12 9.83 -5.08 1.62
C GLY A 12 10.14 -5.87 2.91
N LEU A 13 9.36 -6.91 3.24
CA LEU A 13 9.62 -7.73 4.43
C LEU A 13 10.82 -8.65 4.20
N SER A 14 10.92 -9.25 3.02
CA SER A 14 12.09 -10.01 2.63
C SER A 14 13.34 -9.13 2.50
N PHE A 15 13.20 -7.87 2.05
CA PHE A 15 14.30 -6.92 2.06
C PHE A 15 14.76 -6.59 3.49
N LYS A 16 13.84 -6.40 4.44
CA LYS A 16 14.19 -6.23 5.86
C LYS A 16 14.98 -7.42 6.39
N GLN A 17 14.56 -8.65 6.11
CA GLN A 17 15.28 -9.85 6.53
C GLN A 17 16.69 -9.93 5.93
N PHE A 18 16.83 -9.52 4.67
CA PHE A 18 18.14 -9.37 4.06
C PHE A 18 19.01 -8.38 4.84
N LEU A 19 18.48 -7.22 5.22
CA LEU A 19 19.22 -6.23 6.00
C LEU A 19 19.62 -6.74 7.39
N ASP A 20 18.75 -7.49 8.07
CA ASP A 20 19.07 -8.10 9.38
C ASP A 20 20.22 -9.10 9.27
N ASN A 21 20.15 -9.98 8.28
CA ASN A 21 21.21 -10.95 8.01
C ASN A 21 22.51 -10.25 7.58
N PHE A 22 22.42 -9.24 6.73
CA PHE A 22 23.57 -8.45 6.30
C PHE A 22 24.25 -7.76 7.49
N ALA A 23 23.46 -7.15 8.38
CA ALA A 23 23.95 -6.49 9.58
C ALA A 23 24.64 -7.48 10.55
N ALA A 24 24.04 -8.65 10.78
CA ALA A 24 24.63 -9.69 11.62
C ALA A 24 25.94 -10.24 11.03
N LEU A 25 25.98 -10.53 9.74
CA LEU A 25 27.20 -10.99 9.08
C LEU A 25 28.31 -9.93 9.11
N ALA A 26 27.96 -8.65 8.95
CA ALA A 26 28.91 -7.55 9.09
C ALA A 26 29.50 -7.45 10.51
N ASP A 27 28.77 -7.96 11.52
CA ASP A 27 29.22 -8.06 12.91
C ASP A 27 29.89 -9.41 13.24
N ASN A 28 30.24 -10.21 12.21
CA ASN A 28 30.77 -11.57 12.34
C ASN A 28 29.86 -12.52 13.16
N LYS A 29 28.55 -12.26 13.18
CA LYS A 29 27.52 -13.13 13.79
C LYS A 29 26.90 -14.05 12.74
N PRO A 30 26.29 -15.18 13.15
CA PRO A 30 25.51 -16.00 12.23
C PRO A 30 24.27 -15.25 11.69
N LEU A 31 23.65 -15.79 10.65
CA LEU A 31 22.39 -15.29 10.12
C LEU A 31 21.32 -15.23 11.23
N VAL A 32 20.60 -14.11 11.30
CA VAL A 32 19.47 -13.91 12.23
C VAL A 32 18.29 -14.80 11.83
N VAL A 33 18.05 -14.93 10.52
CA VAL A 33 16.98 -15.73 9.95
C VAL A 33 17.52 -16.54 8.78
N THR A 34 17.36 -17.86 8.80
CA THR A 34 17.63 -18.69 7.62
C THR A 34 16.54 -18.47 6.58
N PRO A 35 16.84 -17.90 5.39
CA PRO A 35 15.82 -17.56 4.41
C PRO A 35 15.20 -18.80 3.77
N CYS A 36 13.86 -18.87 3.76
CA CYS A 36 13.12 -19.87 3.00
C CYS A 36 12.96 -19.39 1.55
N HIS A 37 13.74 -19.99 0.66
CA HIS A 37 13.82 -19.60 -0.76
C HIS A 37 12.95 -20.48 -1.68
N ASP A 38 12.10 -21.34 -1.12
CA ASP A 38 11.22 -22.21 -1.90
C ASP A 38 10.05 -21.41 -2.49
N ARG A 39 10.24 -20.85 -3.69
CA ARG A 39 9.22 -20.10 -4.41
C ARG A 39 8.04 -20.95 -4.86
N ARG A 40 8.15 -22.29 -4.83
CA ARG A 40 7.07 -23.20 -5.23
C ARG A 40 5.87 -23.12 -4.30
N LEU A 41 6.06 -22.59 -3.09
CA LEU A 41 4.99 -22.33 -2.12
C LEU A 41 3.90 -21.38 -2.66
N LEU A 42 4.23 -20.57 -3.67
CA LEU A 42 3.30 -19.66 -4.35
C LEU A 42 3.12 -20.01 -5.83
N THR A 43 3.39 -21.25 -6.24
CA THR A 43 3.10 -21.70 -7.61
C THR A 43 1.58 -21.75 -7.84
N ALA A 44 1.16 -21.35 -9.04
CA ALA A 44 -0.21 -21.51 -9.48
C ALA A 44 -0.66 -22.97 -9.39
N ARG A 45 -1.95 -23.18 -9.18
CA ARG A 45 -2.55 -24.53 -9.17
C ARG A 45 -2.42 -25.16 -10.56
N SER A 46 -2.48 -26.49 -10.60
CA SER A 46 -2.47 -27.24 -11.86
C SER A 46 -3.74 -28.10 -11.96
N PRO A 47 -4.71 -27.75 -12.83
CA PRO A 47 -4.73 -26.54 -13.68
C PRO A 47 -4.97 -25.24 -12.87
N PRO A 48 -4.56 -24.07 -13.38
CA PRO A 48 -4.90 -22.79 -12.75
C PRO A 48 -6.42 -22.60 -12.67
N ARG A 49 -6.92 -22.12 -11.53
CA ARG A 49 -8.35 -21.97 -11.23
C ARG A 49 -8.65 -20.55 -10.75
N VAL A 50 -9.08 -19.69 -11.67
CA VAL A 50 -9.56 -18.34 -11.31
C VAL A 50 -10.98 -18.44 -10.75
N THR A 51 -11.14 -18.15 -9.45
CA THR A 51 -12.42 -18.26 -8.73
C THR A 51 -13.06 -16.91 -8.40
N PHE A 52 -12.33 -15.80 -8.61
CA PHE A 52 -12.82 -14.44 -8.41
C PHE A 52 -12.55 -13.54 -9.62
N PRO A 53 -13.38 -12.51 -9.83
CA PRO A 53 -13.01 -11.40 -10.69
C PRO A 53 -11.89 -10.60 -10.03
N HIS A 54 -10.82 -10.33 -10.78
CA HIS A 54 -9.68 -9.52 -10.34
C HIS A 54 -9.72 -8.15 -11.01
N HIS A 55 -10.59 -7.26 -10.54
CA HIS A 55 -10.76 -5.91 -11.08
C HIS A 55 -9.53 -5.02 -10.88
N GLU A 56 -8.70 -5.36 -9.90
CA GLU A 56 -7.41 -4.76 -9.63
C GLU A 56 -6.32 -5.17 -10.62
N LEU A 57 -6.58 -6.09 -11.55
CA LEU A 57 -5.60 -6.58 -12.52
C LEU A 57 -6.07 -6.31 -13.96
N LEU A 58 -5.17 -5.83 -14.81
CA LEU A 58 -5.40 -5.67 -16.25
C LEU A 58 -4.71 -6.78 -17.01
N LYS A 59 -5.46 -7.48 -17.86
CA LYS A 59 -4.95 -8.51 -18.78
C LYS A 59 -4.11 -7.85 -19.87
N ILE A 60 -2.94 -8.43 -20.16
CA ILE A 60 -2.15 -8.02 -21.32
C ILE A 60 -2.67 -8.79 -22.53
N ASP A 61 -3.54 -8.17 -23.32
CA ASP A 61 -3.80 -8.61 -24.68
C ASP A 61 -2.71 -8.01 -25.59
N THR A 62 -1.69 -8.77 -25.98
CA THR A 62 -0.53 -8.26 -26.75
C THR A 62 -0.84 -7.99 -28.25
N PRO A 63 -0.03 -7.16 -28.95
CA PRO A 63 1.26 -6.58 -28.56
C PRO A 63 1.14 -5.18 -27.94
N LEU A 64 2.17 -4.81 -27.18
CA LEU A 64 2.40 -3.50 -26.53
C LEU A 64 1.65 -2.34 -27.21
N PRO A 65 0.90 -1.53 -26.44
CA PRO A 65 0.11 -0.48 -27.06
C PRO A 65 0.99 0.48 -27.86
N SER A 66 0.46 0.94 -28.98
CA SER A 66 0.92 2.16 -29.63
C SER A 66 1.02 3.31 -28.61
N PRO A 67 1.97 4.25 -28.76
CA PRO A 67 2.22 5.34 -27.81
C PRO A 67 1.01 6.23 -27.45
N ASP A 68 -0.12 6.06 -28.14
CA ASP A 68 -1.37 6.80 -27.92
C ASP A 68 -2.40 6.09 -27.01
N SER A 69 -2.10 4.90 -26.45
CA SER A 69 -3.01 4.28 -25.47
C SER A 69 -2.78 4.87 -24.08
N SER A 70 -3.82 5.44 -23.48
CA SER A 70 -3.82 6.06 -22.15
C SER A 70 -3.64 5.09 -20.97
N ASN A 71 -3.30 3.83 -21.21
CA ASN A 71 -3.20 2.79 -20.17
C ASN A 71 -1.74 2.57 -19.80
N THR A 72 -1.08 3.60 -19.30
CA THR A 72 0.26 3.46 -18.70
C THR A 72 0.15 2.70 -17.38
N SER A 73 1.05 1.75 -17.17
CA SER A 73 1.10 0.97 -15.94
C SER A 73 1.39 1.88 -14.75
N VAL A 74 0.83 1.58 -13.57
CA VAL A 74 1.17 2.27 -12.29
C VAL A 74 2.68 2.27 -12.02
N PHE A 75 3.43 1.37 -12.66
CA PHE A 75 4.87 1.22 -12.53
C PHE A 75 5.68 1.89 -13.66
N GLU A 76 5.06 2.49 -14.68
CA GLU A 76 5.77 3.22 -15.73
C GLU A 76 6.11 4.65 -15.28
N ALA A 77 7.34 5.09 -15.59
CA ALA A 77 7.77 6.45 -15.31
C ALA A 77 7.21 7.38 -16.38
N THR A 78 6.52 8.44 -15.97
CA THR A 78 6.03 9.46 -16.91
C THR A 78 7.13 10.48 -17.18
N PRO A 79 7.32 10.95 -18.43
CA PRO A 79 8.28 12.01 -18.77
C PRO A 79 7.85 13.41 -18.28
N GLN A 80 6.81 13.50 -17.46
CA GLN A 80 6.28 14.75 -16.94
C GLN A 80 7.09 15.23 -15.73
N ASP A 81 7.32 16.54 -15.63
CA ASP A 81 7.90 17.15 -14.43
C ASP A 81 6.96 16.98 -13.22
N LEU A 82 7.50 16.47 -12.12
CA LEU A 82 6.75 16.19 -10.89
C LEU A 82 7.30 16.98 -9.72
N ASP A 83 6.39 17.54 -8.93
CA ASP A 83 6.67 18.04 -7.59
C ASP A 83 6.69 16.89 -6.59
N PHE A 84 7.69 16.89 -5.71
CA PHE A 84 7.83 15.91 -4.63
C PHE A 84 7.64 16.59 -3.28
N LYS A 85 6.66 16.13 -2.51
CA LYS A 85 6.40 16.66 -1.16
C LYS A 85 6.21 15.53 -0.15
N ILE A 86 6.73 15.77 1.05
CA ILE A 86 6.51 14.91 2.21
C ILE A 86 5.48 15.59 3.11
N PHE A 87 4.34 14.92 3.30
CA PHE A 87 3.32 15.33 4.26
C PHE A 87 3.54 14.56 5.56
N LYS A 88 3.48 15.27 6.68
CA LYS A 88 3.70 14.69 8.00
C LYS A 88 2.38 14.57 8.75
N LEU A 89 2.18 13.43 9.40
CA LEU A 89 1.13 13.22 10.38
C LEU A 89 1.76 12.78 11.69
N SER A 90 1.48 13.49 12.77
CA SER A 90 1.87 13.07 14.12
C SER A 90 1.05 11.87 14.60
N GLY A 91 1.50 11.20 15.66
CA GLY A 91 0.69 10.19 16.35
C GLY A 91 -0.68 10.72 16.80
N THR A 92 -0.74 12.00 17.22
CA THR A 92 -1.97 12.70 17.57
C THR A 92 -2.90 12.92 16.38
N ASP A 93 -2.36 13.30 15.23
CA ASP A 93 -3.15 13.46 14.00
C ASP A 93 -3.82 12.14 13.59
N ILE A 94 -3.06 11.04 13.64
CA ILE A 94 -3.58 9.71 13.33
C ILE A 94 -4.64 9.28 14.34
N ALA A 95 -4.48 9.62 15.62
CA ALA A 95 -5.49 9.35 16.65
C ALA A 95 -6.78 10.14 16.40
N THR A 96 -6.68 11.42 16.04
CA THR A 96 -7.83 12.26 15.65
C THR A 96 -8.54 11.70 14.43
N LEU A 97 -7.79 11.27 13.39
CA LEU A 97 -8.39 10.63 12.21
C LEU A 97 -9.13 9.33 12.58
N LYS A 98 -8.58 8.52 13.50
CA LYS A 98 -9.29 7.32 14.02
C LYS A 98 -10.58 7.68 14.75
N GLN A 99 -10.62 8.78 15.48
CA GLN A 99 -11.84 9.27 16.13
C GLN A 99 -12.86 9.75 15.10
N LYS A 100 -12.44 10.57 14.11
CA LYS A 100 -13.29 11.01 12.98
C LYS A 100 -13.88 9.84 12.18
N ALA A 101 -13.19 8.69 12.16
CA ALA A 101 -13.64 7.48 11.46
C ALA A 101 -14.60 6.60 12.26
N GLN A 102 -14.86 6.88 13.55
CA GLN A 102 -15.85 6.13 14.31
C GLN A 102 -17.26 6.41 13.78
N PRO A 103 -18.13 5.40 13.62
CA PRO A 103 -19.49 5.63 13.17
C PRO A 103 -20.25 6.50 14.18
N LEU A 104 -21.01 7.48 13.67
CA LEU A 104 -21.83 8.41 14.47
C LEU A 104 -22.96 7.68 15.23
N THR A 105 -23.33 6.47 14.83
CA THR A 105 -24.36 5.65 15.46
C THR A 105 -23.73 4.47 16.21
N THR A 106 -23.37 4.70 17.48
CA THR A 106 -23.49 3.65 18.49
C THR A 106 -24.97 3.46 18.85
N SER A 107 -25.83 3.23 17.87
CA SER A 107 -27.15 2.66 18.14
C SER A 107 -26.93 1.20 18.47
N LYS A 108 -27.18 0.85 19.73
CA LYS A 108 -27.38 -0.50 20.21
C LYS A 108 -28.50 -1.16 19.38
N GLN A 109 -28.15 -1.74 18.23
CA GLN A 109 -28.93 -2.79 17.61
C GLN A 109 -28.00 -4.00 17.56
N ASP A 110 -28.08 -4.72 18.66
CA ASP A 110 -27.52 -6.05 18.83
C ASP A 110 -28.41 -7.00 18.02
N ASP A 111 -28.22 -6.99 16.69
CA ASP A 111 -28.95 -7.85 15.77
C ASP A 111 -28.41 -9.28 15.81
N GLY A 112 -28.18 -9.86 17.00
CA GLY A 112 -28.01 -11.30 17.27
C GLY A 112 -26.93 -12.07 16.48
N HIS A 113 -26.21 -11.43 15.57
CA HIS A 113 -25.14 -11.97 14.76
C HIS A 113 -23.90 -11.25 15.23
N GLY A 114 -23.02 -11.96 15.94
CA GLY A 114 -21.76 -11.45 16.50
C GLY A 114 -20.81 -10.89 15.45
N GLY A 115 -21.19 -9.78 14.82
CA GLY A 115 -20.46 -9.07 13.79
C GLY A 115 -19.19 -8.53 14.41
N LYS A 116 -18.07 -9.13 14.01
CA LYS A 116 -16.74 -8.74 14.46
C LYS A 116 -16.54 -7.25 14.17
N LYS A 117 -16.57 -6.41 15.20
CA LYS A 117 -16.40 -4.95 15.05
C LYS A 117 -15.12 -4.68 14.24
N LEU A 118 -15.27 -4.01 13.10
CA LEU A 118 -14.16 -3.72 12.18
C LEU A 118 -13.11 -2.87 12.91
N ARG A 119 -11.91 -3.41 13.11
CA ARG A 119 -10.84 -2.71 13.83
C ARG A 119 -10.17 -1.70 12.89
N ILE A 120 -10.56 -0.44 13.00
CA ILE A 120 -9.96 0.68 12.26
C ILE A 120 -8.48 0.85 12.69
N THR A 121 -7.57 0.76 11.72
CA THR A 121 -6.13 0.94 11.96
C THR A 121 -5.64 2.32 11.52
N GLY A 122 -4.44 2.70 11.95
CA GLY A 122 -3.77 3.93 11.48
C GLY A 122 -3.57 3.93 9.97
N PHE A 123 -3.19 2.77 9.40
CA PHE A 123 -3.10 2.60 7.95
C PHE A 123 -4.44 2.88 7.25
N ASN A 124 -5.57 2.40 7.78
CA ASN A 124 -6.86 2.61 7.13
C ASN A 124 -7.22 4.10 7.04
N VAL A 125 -7.06 4.85 8.13
CA VAL A 125 -7.42 6.27 8.15
C VAL A 125 -6.47 7.13 7.33
N VAL A 126 -5.16 6.85 7.36
CA VAL A 126 -4.19 7.58 6.53
C VAL A 126 -4.44 7.30 5.04
N THR A 127 -4.59 6.04 4.66
CA THR A 127 -4.84 5.66 3.27
C THR A 127 -6.16 6.24 2.76
N ALA A 128 -7.20 6.29 3.59
CA ALA A 128 -8.46 6.96 3.24
C ALA A 128 -8.29 8.47 3.03
N LEU A 129 -7.55 9.15 3.90
CA LEU A 129 -7.24 10.59 3.74
C LEU A 129 -6.48 10.84 2.43
N VAL A 130 -5.43 10.07 2.18
CA VAL A 130 -4.62 10.15 0.96
C VAL A 130 -5.47 9.89 -0.28
N TRP A 131 -6.39 8.92 -0.22
CA TRP A 131 -7.29 8.60 -1.33
C TRP A 131 -8.21 9.76 -1.68
N ARG A 132 -8.84 10.41 -0.68
CA ARG A 132 -9.64 11.61 -0.93
C ARG A 132 -8.80 12.71 -1.58
N CYS A 133 -7.61 12.97 -1.06
CA CYS A 133 -6.73 14.03 -1.59
C CYS A 133 -6.31 13.74 -3.04
N LYS A 134 -5.83 12.52 -3.33
CA LYS A 134 -5.35 12.12 -4.66
C LYS A 134 -6.49 12.08 -5.69
N ALA A 135 -7.63 11.48 -5.34
CA ALA A 135 -8.77 11.39 -6.25
C ALA A 135 -9.30 12.78 -6.64
N LEU A 136 -9.39 13.70 -5.67
CA LEU A 136 -9.93 15.04 -5.87
C LEU A 136 -8.92 16.05 -6.41
N SER A 137 -7.61 15.71 -6.43
CA SER A 137 -6.59 16.57 -7.04
C SER A 137 -6.56 16.53 -8.57
N PHE A 138 -7.17 15.53 -9.20
CA PHE A 138 -7.23 15.43 -10.67
C PHE A 138 -8.08 16.54 -11.30
N GLU A 139 -7.62 17.06 -12.44
CA GLU A 139 -8.31 18.10 -13.19
C GLU A 139 -9.02 17.48 -14.40
N ALA A 140 -10.32 17.24 -14.28
CA ALA A 140 -11.15 16.80 -15.40
C ALA A 140 -12.50 17.53 -15.39
N LYS A 141 -13.04 17.82 -16.58
CA LYS A 141 -14.45 18.20 -16.73
C LYS A 141 -15.29 17.00 -16.23
N ASP A 142 -16.23 17.25 -15.32
CA ASP A 142 -17.04 16.23 -14.63
C ASP A 142 -16.27 15.31 -13.66
N ASN A 143 -15.20 15.82 -13.03
CA ASN A 143 -14.38 15.06 -12.06
C ASN A 143 -15.19 14.35 -10.95
N TYR A 144 -16.38 14.82 -10.60
CA TYR A 144 -17.17 14.25 -9.50
C TYR A 144 -17.84 12.90 -9.84
N GLU A 145 -18.23 12.65 -11.10
CA GLU A 145 -18.82 11.37 -11.50
C GLU A 145 -17.77 10.31 -11.88
N ARG A 146 -16.51 10.73 -12.01
CA ARG A 146 -15.36 9.86 -12.25
C ARG A 146 -15.23 8.83 -11.13
N GLN A 147 -14.98 7.57 -11.52
CA GLN A 147 -14.57 6.54 -10.56
C GLN A 147 -13.08 6.68 -10.26
N SER A 148 -12.75 6.63 -8.97
CA SER A 148 -11.39 6.55 -8.47
C SER A 148 -11.14 5.17 -7.89
N THR A 149 -10.04 4.53 -8.30
CA THR A 149 -9.62 3.21 -7.80
C THR A 149 -8.26 3.32 -7.13
N LEU A 150 -8.26 3.21 -5.80
CA LEU A 150 -7.06 3.09 -4.97
C LEU A 150 -6.59 1.63 -4.96
N LEU A 151 -5.29 1.41 -5.13
CA LEU A 151 -4.63 0.14 -4.83
C LEU A 151 -3.75 0.24 -3.59
N TYR A 152 -3.56 -0.86 -2.88
CA TYR A 152 -2.45 -0.97 -1.93
C TYR A 152 -2.00 -2.42 -1.73
N ALA A 153 -0.74 -2.59 -1.34
CA ALA A 153 -0.14 -3.91 -1.16
C ALA A 153 -0.53 -4.54 0.17
N VAL A 154 -0.79 -5.84 0.14
CA VAL A 154 -1.11 -6.68 1.30
C VAL A 154 -0.15 -7.85 1.36
N ASP A 155 0.51 -8.05 2.50
CA ASP A 155 1.27 -9.27 2.79
C ASP A 155 0.32 -10.46 2.92
N ILE A 156 0.59 -11.50 2.13
CA ILE A 156 -0.22 -12.73 2.09
C ILE A 156 0.37 -13.87 2.92
N ARG A 157 1.58 -13.73 3.49
CA ARG A 157 2.24 -14.82 4.24
C ARG A 157 1.35 -15.47 5.29
N SER A 158 0.71 -14.65 6.12
CA SER A 158 -0.21 -15.11 7.18
C SER A 158 -1.63 -15.44 6.69
N ARG A 159 -1.94 -15.15 5.42
CA ARG A 159 -3.27 -15.33 4.81
C ARG A 159 -3.38 -16.62 4.01
N MET A 160 -2.25 -17.22 3.65
CA MET A 160 -2.22 -18.54 3.02
C MET A 160 -2.63 -19.63 4.02
N ASP A 161 -3.20 -20.72 3.50
CA ASP A 161 -3.50 -21.94 4.25
C ASP A 161 -2.84 -23.16 3.57
N PRO A 162 -1.76 -23.74 4.16
CA PRO A 162 -1.11 -23.31 5.40
C PRO A 162 -0.36 -21.97 5.24
N PRO A 163 -0.14 -21.22 6.34
CA PRO A 163 0.64 -19.97 6.30
C PRO A 163 2.05 -20.18 5.75
N LEU A 164 2.55 -19.21 5.00
CA LEU A 164 3.95 -19.22 4.57
C LEU A 164 4.88 -19.07 5.78
N PRO A 165 6.09 -19.66 5.73
CA PRO A 165 7.12 -19.40 6.72
C PRO A 165 7.36 -17.91 6.87
N THR A 166 7.50 -17.43 8.10
CA THR A 166 7.87 -16.03 8.35
C THR A 166 9.20 -15.67 7.68
N SER A 167 10.10 -16.66 7.50
CA SER A 167 11.37 -16.54 6.78
C SER A 167 11.28 -16.62 5.25
N TYR A 168 10.07 -16.70 4.66
CA TYR A 168 9.90 -16.74 3.20
C TYR A 168 10.53 -15.51 2.54
N CYS A 169 11.58 -15.75 1.75
CA CYS A 169 12.35 -14.74 1.04
C CYS A 169 11.94 -14.68 -0.43
N GLY A 170 11.08 -13.71 -0.75
CA GLY A 170 10.48 -13.55 -2.07
C GLY A 170 9.41 -12.47 -2.06
N ASN A 171 8.60 -12.41 -3.12
CA ASN A 171 7.38 -11.61 -3.09
C ASN A 171 6.24 -12.49 -2.57
N ALA A 172 5.67 -12.11 -1.44
CA ALA A 172 4.39 -12.62 -0.94
C ALA A 172 3.49 -11.42 -0.61
N VAL A 173 3.35 -10.54 -1.60
CA VAL A 173 2.45 -9.39 -1.56
C VAL A 173 1.54 -9.42 -2.77
N LEU A 174 0.26 -9.13 -2.56
CA LEU A 174 -0.72 -8.93 -3.62
C LEU A 174 -1.41 -7.59 -3.43
N THR A 175 -1.94 -7.03 -4.52
CA THR A 175 -2.69 -5.78 -4.48
C THR A 175 -4.15 -6.05 -4.14
N VAL A 176 -4.70 -5.22 -3.28
CA VAL A 176 -6.16 -5.07 -3.13
C VAL A 176 -6.57 -3.70 -3.63
N TYR A 177 -7.87 -3.50 -3.82
CA TYR A 177 -8.41 -2.26 -4.37
C TYR A 177 -9.60 -1.73 -3.59
N ALA A 178 -9.83 -0.43 -3.64
CA ALA A 178 -11.09 0.19 -3.26
C ALA A 178 -11.49 1.17 -4.35
N THR A 179 -12.78 1.18 -4.71
CA THR A 179 -13.31 2.03 -5.78
C THR A 179 -14.50 2.81 -5.26
N ALA A 180 -14.54 4.10 -5.58
CA ALA A 180 -15.65 4.99 -5.25
C ALA A 180 -15.72 6.13 -6.27
N LYS A 181 -16.90 6.75 -6.42
CA LYS A 181 -17.00 7.99 -7.19
C LYS A 181 -16.30 9.13 -6.45
N CYS A 182 -15.67 10.05 -7.17
CA CYS A 182 -15.08 11.25 -6.58
C CYS A 182 -16.10 12.06 -5.76
N LYS A 183 -17.37 12.11 -6.18
CA LYS A 183 -18.46 12.73 -5.41
C LYS A 183 -18.65 12.09 -4.04
N GLU A 184 -18.65 10.76 -3.97
CA GLU A 184 -18.74 10.02 -2.71
C GLU A 184 -17.50 10.25 -1.84
N LEU A 185 -16.32 10.33 -2.44
CA LEU A 185 -15.08 10.67 -1.73
C LEU A 185 -15.09 12.13 -1.23
N LYS A 186 -15.77 13.06 -1.92
CA LYS A 186 -15.85 14.46 -1.48
C LYS A 186 -16.91 14.67 -0.40
N ASP A 187 -18.12 14.19 -0.64
CA ASP A 187 -19.30 14.55 0.15
C ASP A 187 -19.63 13.47 1.22
N GLY A 188 -19.12 12.25 1.05
CA GLY A 188 -19.37 11.13 1.95
C GLY A 188 -18.66 11.24 3.30
N PRO A 189 -19.18 10.55 4.34
CA PRO A 189 -18.56 10.55 5.66
C PRO A 189 -17.20 9.85 5.61
N PHE A 190 -16.23 10.38 6.35
CA PHE A 190 -14.87 9.83 6.37
C PHE A 190 -14.84 8.36 6.83
N SER A 191 -15.71 7.99 7.78
CA SER A 191 -15.88 6.61 8.24
C SER A 191 -16.19 5.63 7.10
N ARG A 192 -17.00 6.03 6.11
CA ARG A 192 -17.31 5.19 4.94
C ARG A 192 -16.10 4.97 4.04
N VAL A 193 -15.28 6.00 3.83
CA VAL A 193 -14.04 5.86 3.05
C VAL A 193 -13.06 4.92 3.77
N VAL A 194 -12.95 5.04 5.09
CA VAL A 194 -12.12 4.16 5.93
C VAL A 194 -12.62 2.72 5.91
N GLU A 195 -13.93 2.52 5.95
CA GLU A 195 -14.56 1.21 5.82
C GLU A 195 -14.23 0.57 4.47
N MET A 196 -14.41 1.28 3.35
CA MET A 196 -14.04 0.78 2.02
C MET A 196 -12.57 0.35 1.93
N VAL A 197 -11.67 1.17 2.49
CA VAL A 197 -10.24 0.82 2.59
C VAL A 197 -10.05 -0.43 3.45
N SER A 198 -10.73 -0.56 4.58
CA SER A 198 -10.59 -1.71 5.48
C SER A 198 -11.13 -3.01 4.85
N GLU A 199 -12.33 -2.95 4.26
CA GLU A 199 -12.99 -4.06 3.56
C GLU A 199 -12.11 -4.61 2.42
N ALA A 200 -11.44 -3.73 1.67
CA ALA A 200 -10.52 -4.13 0.61
C ALA A 200 -9.45 -5.14 1.08
N ALA A 201 -8.84 -4.90 2.24
CA ALA A 201 -7.87 -5.82 2.81
C ALA A 201 -8.53 -7.11 3.30
N THR A 202 -9.78 -7.09 3.75
CA THR A 202 -10.45 -8.30 4.25
C THR A 202 -10.79 -9.30 3.14
N ARG A 203 -10.96 -8.82 1.89
CA ARG A 203 -11.24 -9.69 0.73
C ARG A 203 -10.08 -10.62 0.37
N MET A 204 -8.85 -10.26 0.74
CA MET A 204 -7.65 -11.07 0.46
C MET A 204 -7.59 -12.29 1.40
N THR A 205 -8.41 -13.30 1.13
CA THR A 205 -8.36 -14.62 1.77
C THR A 205 -7.34 -15.53 1.08
N ASP A 206 -7.09 -16.73 1.62
CA ASP A 206 -6.28 -17.76 0.95
C ASP A 206 -6.79 -18.03 -0.48
N GLU A 207 -8.09 -18.29 -0.64
CA GLU A 207 -8.65 -18.61 -1.96
C GLU A 207 -8.60 -17.41 -2.90
N TYR A 208 -8.76 -16.17 -2.41
CA TYR A 208 -8.59 -14.97 -3.24
C TYR A 208 -7.13 -14.82 -3.71
N ALA A 209 -6.16 -15.04 -2.81
CA ALA A 209 -4.74 -14.99 -3.14
C ALA A 209 -4.37 -16.06 -4.18
N ARG A 210 -4.85 -17.30 -4.01
CA ARG A 210 -4.63 -18.39 -4.97
C ARG A 210 -5.28 -18.10 -6.32
N SER A 211 -6.49 -17.55 -6.33
CA SER A 211 -7.15 -17.11 -7.56
C SER A 211 -6.34 -16.04 -8.29
N ALA A 212 -5.77 -15.06 -7.56
CA ALA A 212 -4.96 -14.01 -8.16
C ALA A 212 -3.64 -14.54 -8.75
N ILE A 213 -3.01 -15.51 -8.06
CA ILE A 213 -1.81 -16.21 -8.56
C ILE A 213 -2.13 -16.97 -9.86
N ASP A 214 -3.23 -17.73 -9.87
CA ASP A 214 -3.69 -18.46 -11.05
C ASP A 214 -4.05 -17.53 -12.21
N TRP A 215 -4.69 -16.40 -11.90
CA TRP A 215 -5.01 -15.36 -12.88
C TRP A 215 -3.72 -14.79 -13.49
N GLY A 216 -2.69 -14.53 -12.67
CA GLY A 216 -1.38 -14.05 -13.12
C GLY A 216 -0.68 -15.04 -14.05
N GLU A 217 -0.76 -16.34 -13.75
CA GLU A 217 -0.21 -17.41 -14.60
C GLU A 217 -0.88 -17.44 -15.99
N LEU A 218 -2.21 -17.34 -16.03
CA LEU A 218 -2.98 -17.43 -17.28
C LEU A 218 -2.85 -16.16 -18.14
N TYR A 219 -2.89 -14.99 -17.52
CA TYR A 219 -3.11 -13.72 -18.22
C TYR A 219 -1.90 -12.79 -18.22
N LYS A 220 -0.88 -13.09 -17.41
CA LYS A 220 0.37 -12.31 -17.30
C LYS A 220 0.12 -10.80 -17.11
N GLY A 221 -0.96 -10.45 -16.43
CA GLY A 221 -1.40 -9.07 -16.26
C GLY A 221 -0.66 -8.32 -15.16
N PHE A 222 -1.03 -7.06 -14.96
CA PHE A 222 -0.44 -6.18 -13.97
C PHE A 222 -1.50 -5.42 -13.15
N PRO A 223 -1.16 -4.94 -11.95
CA PRO A 223 -2.05 -4.11 -11.15
C PRO A 223 -2.55 -2.87 -11.89
N ASN A 224 -3.87 -2.69 -11.91
CA ASN A 224 -4.56 -1.64 -12.64
C ASN A 224 -5.44 -0.82 -11.70
N GLY A 225 -5.05 0.42 -11.47
CA GLY A 225 -5.76 1.39 -10.64
C GLY A 225 -5.21 2.79 -10.86
N GLU A 226 -5.86 3.79 -10.29
CA GLU A 226 -5.46 5.19 -10.46
C GLU A 226 -4.13 5.50 -9.76
N PHE A 227 -3.88 4.87 -8.61
CA PHE A 227 -2.62 4.95 -7.89
C PHE A 227 -2.51 3.82 -6.87
N LEU A 228 -1.30 3.58 -6.38
CA LEU A 228 -0.97 2.58 -5.37
C LEU A 228 -0.36 3.23 -4.13
N VAL A 229 -0.85 2.86 -2.95
CA VAL A 229 -0.21 3.17 -1.68
C VAL A 229 0.69 1.99 -1.27
N SER A 230 1.98 2.27 -1.12
CA SER A 230 2.96 1.31 -0.62
C SER A 230 3.43 1.75 0.77
N SER A 231 3.22 0.89 1.76
CA SER A 231 3.48 1.21 3.17
C SER A 231 4.73 0.53 3.69
N TRP A 232 5.77 1.33 3.91
CA TRP A 232 7.00 0.95 4.59
C TRP A 232 6.93 1.19 6.11
N TRP A 233 5.83 1.79 6.57
CA TRP A 233 5.59 2.22 7.95
C TRP A 233 5.87 1.15 9.02
N ARG A 234 5.73 -0.14 8.69
CA ARG A 234 5.92 -1.25 9.64
C ARG A 234 6.96 -2.28 9.18
N LEU A 235 7.81 -1.92 8.21
CA LEU A 235 8.90 -2.79 7.79
C LEU A 235 10.06 -2.80 8.80
N GLY A 236 10.19 -1.75 9.62
CA GLY A 236 11.23 -1.65 10.64
C GLY A 236 12.63 -1.47 10.05
N LEU A 237 12.76 -0.85 8.88
CA LEU A 237 14.08 -0.66 8.23
C LEU A 237 15.04 0.15 9.11
N GLU A 238 14.50 1.06 9.92
CA GLU A 238 15.17 1.87 10.93
C GLU A 238 15.57 1.10 12.20
N ASP A 239 15.04 -0.12 12.38
CA ASP A 239 15.33 -0.97 13.54
C ASP A 239 16.47 -1.97 13.32
N VAL A 240 17.03 -2.04 12.12
CA VAL A 240 18.17 -2.92 11.81
C VAL A 240 19.39 -2.49 12.62
N GLU A 241 19.97 -3.41 13.40
CA GLU A 241 21.13 -3.14 14.26
C GLU A 241 22.42 -3.53 13.53
N TYR A 242 23.14 -2.54 12.98
CA TYR A 242 24.44 -2.74 12.34
C TYR A 242 25.58 -2.70 13.39
N PRO A 243 26.81 -3.14 13.06
CA PRO A 243 27.96 -3.02 13.98
C PRO A 243 28.23 -1.58 14.46
N TRP A 244 27.81 -0.58 13.69
CA TRP A 244 27.92 0.84 13.98
C TRP A 244 26.61 1.46 14.50
N GLY A 245 25.66 0.64 14.95
CA GLY A 245 24.37 1.05 15.51
C GLY A 245 23.23 1.17 14.49
N LYS A 246 22.05 1.58 14.98
CA LYS A 246 20.83 1.71 14.18
C LYS A 246 20.86 2.90 13.21
N PRO A 247 20.13 2.81 12.08
CA PRO A 247 19.91 3.95 11.22
C PRO A 247 19.30 5.13 11.98
N ARG A 248 19.90 6.31 11.83
CA ARG A 248 19.29 7.56 12.29
C ARG A 248 18.04 7.93 11.47
N SER A 249 18.01 7.52 10.20
CA SER A 249 16.92 7.78 9.27
C SER A 249 16.86 6.68 8.22
N SER A 250 15.65 6.34 7.79
CA SER A 250 15.37 5.48 6.66
C SER A 250 14.27 6.12 5.83
N CYS A 251 14.53 6.34 4.55
CA CYS A 251 13.57 6.95 3.64
C CYS A 251 13.71 6.36 2.23
N PRO A 252 12.62 6.35 1.44
CA PRO A 252 12.71 5.99 0.04
C PRO A 252 13.53 7.02 -0.73
N VAL A 253 14.24 6.55 -1.76
CA VAL A 253 14.79 7.43 -2.79
C VAL A 253 13.63 7.97 -3.61
N VAL A 254 13.65 9.26 -3.93
CA VAL A 254 12.65 9.91 -4.77
C VAL A 254 12.53 9.15 -6.09
N ASN A 255 11.33 8.67 -6.40
CA ASN A 255 11.04 7.94 -7.63
C ASN A 255 10.06 8.75 -8.46
N HIS A 256 10.33 8.93 -9.76
CA HIS A 256 9.51 9.73 -10.69
C HIS A 256 8.24 8.97 -11.13
N ARG A 257 7.47 8.46 -10.15
CA ARG A 257 6.21 7.75 -10.37
C ARG A 257 5.10 8.46 -9.61
N LYS A 258 4.29 9.23 -10.34
CA LYS A 258 3.16 9.99 -9.78
C LYS A 258 2.03 9.11 -9.21
N ASP A 259 2.02 7.83 -9.58
CA ASP A 259 0.97 6.88 -9.23
C ASP A 259 1.36 5.94 -8.09
N ILE A 260 2.50 6.18 -7.43
CA ILE A 260 2.90 5.48 -6.20
C ILE A 260 3.06 6.50 -5.06
N ILE A 261 2.29 6.32 -3.99
CA ILE A 261 2.41 7.09 -2.75
C ILE A 261 3.05 6.20 -1.70
N LEU A 262 4.11 6.71 -1.06
CA LEU A 262 4.90 5.95 -0.08
C LEU A 262 4.61 6.44 1.33
N LEU A 263 4.23 5.51 2.22
CA LEU A 263 4.10 5.76 3.65
C LEU A 263 5.34 5.20 4.36
N PHE A 264 6.04 6.01 5.13
CA PHE A 264 7.21 5.56 5.89
C PHE A 264 7.29 6.27 7.25
N PRO A 265 8.00 5.69 8.23
CA PRO A 265 8.11 6.25 9.58
C PRO A 265 8.62 7.69 9.59
N ASP A 266 8.31 8.44 10.66
CA ASP A 266 8.94 9.75 10.84
C ASP A 266 10.46 9.62 11.03
N ILE A 267 11.20 10.53 10.40
CA ILE A 267 12.66 10.57 10.38
C ILE A 267 13.21 11.23 11.66
N ASN A 268 12.38 11.98 12.38
CA ASN A 268 12.84 12.93 13.40
C ASN A 268 12.46 12.58 14.85
N GLU A 269 11.68 11.52 15.10
CA GLU A 269 11.25 11.20 16.47
C GLU A 269 12.21 10.22 17.15
N SER A 270 12.89 10.71 18.19
CA SER A 270 13.74 9.92 19.09
C SER A 270 12.94 9.02 20.05
N GLU A 271 11.61 9.22 20.16
CA GLU A 271 10.74 8.47 21.07
C GLU A 271 9.69 7.66 20.30
N LYS A 272 9.82 6.32 20.38
CA LYS A 272 8.99 5.35 19.64
C LYS A 272 7.51 5.32 20.04
N THR A 273 7.13 6.00 21.12
CA THR A 273 5.80 5.86 21.74
C THR A 273 4.71 6.68 21.06
N ASN A 274 5.06 7.62 20.18
CA ASN A 274 4.10 8.46 19.46
C ASN A 274 4.42 8.62 17.96
N SER A 275 5.08 7.61 17.38
CA SER A 275 5.70 7.65 16.05
C SER A 275 4.80 8.25 14.97
N GLY A 276 5.17 9.44 14.51
CA GLY A 276 4.59 10.06 13.32
C GLY A 276 4.76 9.23 12.04
N LEU A 277 4.14 9.71 10.97
CA LEU A 277 4.18 9.12 9.64
C LEU A 277 4.51 10.20 8.60
N ASN A 278 5.41 9.85 7.68
CA ASN A 278 5.66 10.60 6.46
C ASN A 278 4.91 9.97 5.28
N ILE A 279 4.34 10.83 4.44
CA ILE A 279 3.64 10.48 3.20
C ILE A 279 4.37 11.19 2.06
N LEU A 280 5.14 10.45 1.28
CA LEU A 280 5.79 10.98 0.09
C LEU A 280 4.83 10.90 -1.10
N VAL A 281 4.56 12.07 -1.68
CA VAL A 281 3.66 12.24 -2.82
C VAL A 281 4.45 12.89 -3.95
N ALA A 282 4.29 12.35 -5.15
CA ALA A 282 4.80 12.91 -6.40
C ALA A 282 3.61 13.23 -7.32
N LEU A 283 3.45 14.48 -7.74
CA LEU A 283 2.35 14.91 -8.60
C LEU A 283 2.80 16.05 -9.54
N PRO A 284 2.12 16.25 -10.67
CA PRO A 284 2.25 17.51 -11.42
C PRO A 284 1.94 18.71 -10.52
N GLU A 285 2.61 19.84 -10.73
CA GLU A 285 2.53 21.03 -9.87
C GLU A 285 1.08 21.44 -9.52
N THR A 286 0.20 21.55 -10.53
CA THR A 286 -1.20 21.94 -10.34
C THR A 286 -1.98 20.96 -9.45
N GLN A 287 -1.75 19.66 -9.64
CA GLN A 287 -2.35 18.61 -8.83
C GLN A 287 -1.75 18.62 -7.41
N MET A 288 -0.45 18.87 -7.26
CA MET A 288 0.20 18.96 -5.97
C MET A 288 -0.37 20.10 -5.13
N VAL A 289 -0.58 21.29 -5.71
CA VAL A 289 -1.21 22.43 -5.00
C VAL A 289 -2.60 22.05 -4.50
N LYS A 290 -3.43 21.39 -5.32
CA LYS A 290 -4.75 20.91 -4.92
C LYS A 290 -4.69 19.85 -3.82
N PHE A 291 -3.81 18.87 -3.98
CA PHE A 291 -3.60 17.83 -2.97
C PHE A 291 -3.23 18.45 -1.63
N GLN A 292 -2.35 19.45 -1.60
CA GLN A 292 -1.96 20.15 -0.38
C GLN A 292 -3.11 20.88 0.30
N THR A 293 -3.94 21.57 -0.47
CA THR A 293 -5.12 22.27 0.05
C THR A 293 -6.12 21.26 0.63
N LEU A 294 -6.46 20.22 -0.11
CA LEU A 294 -7.36 19.15 0.32
C LEU A 294 -6.84 18.42 1.57
N PHE A 295 -5.53 18.18 1.64
CA PHE A 295 -4.90 17.56 2.81
C PHE A 295 -5.11 18.40 4.08
N LYS A 296 -4.93 19.72 3.99
CA LYS A 296 -5.19 20.63 5.12
C LYS A 296 -6.68 20.68 5.47
N GLU A 297 -7.55 20.75 4.47
CA GLU A 297 -9.01 20.81 4.65
C GLU A 297 -9.57 19.56 5.34
N PHE A 298 -9.14 18.37 4.94
CA PHE A 298 -9.60 17.12 5.56
C PHE A 298 -8.97 16.84 6.92
N MET A 299 -7.83 17.48 7.23
CA MET A 299 -7.17 17.39 8.52
C MET A 299 -7.79 18.31 9.57
N ALA A 300 -8.24 19.51 9.19
CA ALA A 300 -9.07 20.40 10.01
C ALA A 300 -10.31 19.66 10.54
#